data_AF-A0A955YV37-F1
#
_entry.id   AF-A0A955YV37-F1
#
_cell.length_a   1.000
_cell.length_b   1.000
_cell.length_c   1.000
_cell.angle_alpha   90.00
_cell.angle_beta   90.00
_cell.angle_gamma   90.00
#
_symmetry.space_group_name_H-M   'P 1'
#
loop_
_entity.id
_entity.type
_entity.pdbx_description
1 polymer ?
#
loop_
_entity_poly.entity_id
_entity_poly.type
_entity_poly.pdbx_seq_one_letter_code
_entity_poly.pdbx_strand_id
1 'polypeptide(L)'
;CDERGDLCAGPNERCGGTGVLVDGTATPWRQCVARRPCDPLAPAAVCEPGEACYVVSDQGDTDCRLEGSGALGDTCTESTDCGEGLVCAGLVGSTCKRICEVGQGGCSGGESCVQQVYTPAGRGVCTKG
;
A
#
# COMPACT_ATOMS: atom_id res chain seq x y z
N CYS A 1 -2.82 19.34 4.24
CA CYS A 1 -1.48 18.75 4.28
C CYS A 1 -0.48 19.84 4.61
N ASP A 2 0.67 19.51 5.17
CA ASP A 2 1.75 20.48 5.39
C ASP A 2 2.25 21.07 4.06
N GLU A 3 3.15 22.05 4.15
CA GLU A 3 3.66 22.76 2.97
C GLU A 3 4.45 21.86 2.02
N ARG A 4 4.84 20.66 2.49
CA ARG A 4 5.52 19.62 1.71
C ARG A 4 4.56 18.65 1.04
N GLY A 5 3.30 18.61 1.49
CA GLY A 5 2.26 17.73 0.93
C GLY A 5 2.20 16.35 1.60
N ASP A 6 2.90 16.15 2.71
CA ASP A 6 3.17 14.82 3.25
C ASP A 6 2.35 14.51 4.49
N LEU A 7 2.02 15.53 5.31
CA LEU A 7 1.46 15.32 6.65
C LEU A 7 0.10 15.98 6.86
N CYS A 8 -0.83 15.26 7.48
CA CYS A 8 -2.09 15.77 8.00
C CYS A 8 -2.04 15.88 9.53
N ALA A 9 -2.84 16.79 10.09
CA ALA A 9 -2.87 17.02 11.53
C ALA A 9 -3.58 15.86 12.27
N GLY A 10 -4.53 15.19 11.63
CA GLY A 10 -5.22 14.03 12.18
C GLY A 10 -4.48 12.70 11.93
N PRO A 11 -4.48 11.76 12.90
CA PRO A 11 -3.82 10.46 12.74
C PRO A 11 -4.53 9.53 11.73
N ASN A 12 -5.78 9.81 11.38
CA ASN A 12 -6.60 9.02 10.46
C ASN A 12 -6.82 9.72 9.11
N GLU A 13 -5.97 10.69 8.80
CA GLU A 13 -6.04 11.49 7.58
C GLU A 13 -4.85 11.18 6.69
N ARG A 14 -5.06 11.30 5.38
CA ARG A 14 -4.00 11.26 4.38
C ARG A 14 -4.05 12.53 3.56
N CYS A 15 -2.91 12.90 2.99
CA CYS A 15 -2.94 13.90 1.93
C CYS A 15 -3.58 13.30 0.67
N GLY A 16 -4.53 14.02 0.10
CA GLY A 16 -5.26 13.62 -1.10
C GLY A 16 -6.35 14.64 -1.44
N GLY A 17 -7.39 14.18 -2.13
CA GLY A 17 -8.55 15.00 -2.52
C GLY A 17 -8.38 15.70 -3.87
N THR A 18 -9.49 16.07 -4.49
CA THR A 18 -9.54 16.74 -5.81
C THR A 18 -9.37 18.25 -5.67
N GLY A 19 -8.16 18.75 -5.88
CA GLY A 19 -7.92 20.15 -6.25
C GLY A 19 -8.22 20.36 -7.74
N VAL A 20 -8.49 21.59 -8.18
CA VAL A 20 -8.64 21.92 -9.61
C VAL A 20 -7.56 22.95 -9.95
N LEU A 21 -6.74 22.67 -10.96
CA LEU A 21 -5.75 23.63 -11.46
C LEU A 21 -6.45 24.84 -12.08
N VAL A 22 -5.69 25.91 -12.30
CA VAL A 22 -6.16 27.12 -12.99
C VAL A 22 -6.71 26.81 -14.40
N ASP A 23 -6.29 25.70 -15.01
CA ASP A 23 -6.78 25.23 -16.32
C ASP A 23 -8.02 24.33 -16.26
N GLY A 24 -8.58 24.08 -15.07
CA GLY A 24 -9.75 23.22 -14.87
C GLY A 24 -9.42 21.73 -14.68
N THR A 25 -8.15 21.33 -14.70
CA THR A 25 -7.73 19.93 -14.48
C THR A 25 -7.88 19.55 -13.01
N ALA A 26 -8.59 18.47 -12.72
CA ALA A 26 -8.61 17.90 -11.37
C ALA A 26 -7.23 17.31 -11.03
N THR A 27 -6.69 17.64 -9.87
CA THR A 27 -5.40 17.16 -9.36
C THR A 27 -5.54 16.67 -7.93
N PRO A 28 -4.86 15.60 -7.57
CA PRO A 28 -5.02 14.98 -6.26
C PRO A 28 -4.18 15.69 -5.18
N TRP A 29 -4.45 16.95 -4.78
CA TRP A 29 -3.50 17.64 -3.89
C TRP A 29 -4.08 18.51 -2.75
N ARG A 30 -3.36 18.42 -1.63
CA ARG A 30 -3.35 19.30 -0.44
C ARG A 30 -4.54 19.26 0.52
N GLN A 31 -5.55 18.43 0.28
CA GLN A 31 -6.61 18.22 1.26
C GLN A 31 -6.28 17.07 2.21
N CYS A 32 -6.57 17.26 3.49
CA CYS A 32 -6.61 16.15 4.42
C CYS A 32 -7.95 15.46 4.25
N VAL A 33 -7.90 14.22 3.76
CA VAL A 33 -9.06 13.37 3.56
C VAL A 33 -8.95 12.16 4.48
N ALA A 34 -10.09 11.58 4.86
CA ALA A 34 -10.09 10.36 5.65
C ALA A 34 -9.33 9.24 4.93
N ARG A 35 -8.54 8.48 5.69
CA ARG A 35 -8.00 7.21 5.22
C ARG A 35 -9.14 6.26 4.85
N ARG A 36 -8.89 5.39 3.89
CA ARG A 36 -9.80 4.32 3.49
C ARG A 36 -9.13 2.97 3.80
N PRO A 37 -9.26 2.47 5.04
CA PRO A 37 -8.78 1.14 5.40
C PRO A 37 -9.34 0.10 4.43
N CYS A 38 -8.50 -0.86 4.06
CA CYS A 38 -8.80 -1.82 3.01
C CYS A 38 -8.08 -3.13 3.30
N ASP A 39 -8.49 -4.21 2.64
CA ASP A 39 -7.79 -5.48 2.70
C ASP A 39 -6.88 -5.63 1.48
N PRO A 40 -5.56 -5.80 1.65
CA PRO A 40 -4.64 -5.99 0.52
C PRO A 40 -4.95 -7.21 -0.36
N LEU A 41 -5.71 -8.18 0.14
CA LEU A 41 -6.17 -9.34 -0.64
C LEU A 41 -7.58 -9.19 -1.23
N ALA A 42 -8.27 -8.09 -0.93
CA ALA A 42 -9.58 -7.76 -1.48
C ALA A 42 -9.75 -6.23 -1.73
N PRO A 43 -8.86 -5.60 -2.50
CA PRO A 43 -8.83 -4.14 -2.66
C PRO A 43 -10.10 -3.59 -3.33
N ALA A 44 -10.66 -4.31 -4.31
CA ALA A 44 -11.86 -3.90 -5.05
C ALA A 44 -13.13 -3.73 -4.19
N ALA A 45 -13.12 -4.17 -2.93
CA ALA A 45 -14.23 -3.94 -2.00
C ALA A 45 -14.33 -2.48 -1.52
N VAL A 46 -13.23 -1.71 -1.58
CA VAL A 46 -13.14 -0.35 -1.02
C VAL A 46 -12.38 0.63 -1.92
N CYS A 47 -11.37 0.17 -2.64
CA CYS A 47 -10.53 1.02 -3.48
C CYS A 47 -11.19 1.29 -4.84
N GLU A 48 -10.96 2.49 -5.37
CA GLU A 48 -11.52 2.90 -6.66
C GLU A 48 -10.73 2.28 -7.83
N PRO A 49 -11.28 2.25 -9.06
CA PRO A 49 -10.53 1.82 -10.24
C PRO A 49 -9.22 2.60 -10.40
N GLY A 50 -8.10 1.88 -10.57
CA GLY A 50 -6.75 2.45 -10.64
C GLY A 50 -6.08 2.67 -9.27
N GLU A 51 -6.73 2.25 -8.19
CA GLU A 51 -6.14 2.21 -6.85
C GLU A 51 -5.92 0.78 -6.38
N ALA A 52 -4.92 0.60 -5.53
CA ALA A 52 -4.66 -0.63 -4.81
C ALA A 52 -4.59 -0.37 -3.29
N CYS A 53 -4.71 -1.44 -2.52
CA CYS A 53 -4.66 -1.39 -1.07
C CYS A 53 -3.24 -1.65 -0.58
N TYR A 54 -2.62 -0.64 0.04
CA TYR A 54 -1.24 -0.72 0.49
C TYR A 54 -1.12 -0.69 2.00
N VAL A 55 -0.13 -1.41 2.52
CA VAL A 55 0.38 -1.22 3.87
C VAL A 55 1.17 0.08 3.92
N VAL A 56 0.73 0.99 4.78
CA VAL A 56 1.16 2.40 4.84
C VAL A 56 1.65 2.82 6.23
N SER A 57 1.75 1.89 7.18
CA SER A 57 2.42 2.10 8.46
C SER A 57 3.20 0.86 8.89
N ASP A 58 4.13 1.05 9.81
CA ASP A 58 4.89 -0.02 10.47
C ASP A 58 4.05 -0.85 11.46
N GLN A 59 2.80 -0.42 11.70
CA GLN A 59 1.81 -1.10 12.53
C GLN A 59 0.83 -1.95 11.72
N GLY A 60 0.97 -1.99 10.39
CA GLY A 60 0.08 -2.75 9.52
C GLY A 60 -1.20 -2.02 9.15
N ASP A 61 -1.25 -0.69 9.27
CA ASP A 61 -2.38 0.03 8.71
C ASP A 61 -2.36 0.01 7.19
N THR A 62 -3.56 0.01 6.62
CA THR A 62 -3.78 -0.07 5.19
C THR A 62 -4.52 1.14 4.67
N ASP A 63 -4.30 1.50 3.40
CA ASP A 63 -5.02 2.58 2.75
C ASP A 63 -5.06 2.42 1.23
N CYS A 64 -6.17 2.82 0.61
CA CYS A 64 -6.31 2.84 -0.85
C CYS A 64 -5.50 4.01 -1.44
N ARG A 65 -4.50 3.69 -2.27
CA ARG A 65 -3.65 4.63 -3.00
C ARG A 65 -3.62 4.27 -4.49
N LEU A 66 -3.17 5.21 -5.32
CA LEU A 66 -2.92 4.93 -6.74
C LEU A 66 -2.00 3.72 -6.89
N GLU A 67 -2.33 2.87 -7.86
CA GLU A 67 -1.56 1.67 -8.12
C GLU A 67 -0.14 2.02 -8.63
N GLY A 68 0.87 1.44 -7.98
CA GLY A 68 2.25 1.47 -8.40
C GLY A 68 2.51 0.59 -9.63
N SER A 69 3.63 0.81 -10.30
CA SER A 69 3.99 0.06 -11.52
C SER A 69 4.99 -1.08 -11.27
N GLY A 70 5.55 -1.20 -10.07
CA GLY A 70 6.57 -2.19 -9.73
C GLY A 70 6.04 -3.62 -9.76
N ALA A 71 6.69 -4.50 -10.50
CA ALA A 71 6.37 -5.91 -10.58
C ALA A 71 7.04 -6.72 -9.45
N LEU A 72 6.63 -7.97 -9.28
CA LEU A 72 7.23 -8.89 -8.30
C LEU A 72 8.76 -8.99 -8.49
N GLY A 73 9.52 -8.64 -7.45
CA GLY A 73 10.98 -8.65 -7.45
C GLY A 73 11.64 -7.33 -7.83
N ASP A 74 10.89 -6.35 -8.34
CA ASP A 74 11.43 -5.01 -8.63
C ASP A 74 11.89 -4.33 -7.33
N THR A 75 12.91 -3.48 -7.43
CA THR A 75 13.37 -2.67 -6.31
C THR A 75 12.35 -1.60 -5.98
N CYS A 76 12.14 -1.36 -4.70
CA CYS A 76 11.16 -0.38 -4.20
C CYS A 76 11.71 0.33 -2.97
N THR A 77 11.12 1.47 -2.64
CA THR A 77 11.36 2.21 -1.40
C THR A 77 10.13 2.16 -0.51
N GLU A 78 8.94 2.22 -1.10
CA GLU A 78 7.65 2.21 -0.40
C GLU A 78 6.69 1.19 -1.04
N SER A 79 5.69 0.74 -0.29
CA SER A 79 4.70 -0.23 -0.79
C SER A 79 3.97 0.27 -2.04
N THR A 80 3.72 1.58 -2.13
CA THR A 80 3.04 2.23 -3.27
C THR A 80 3.87 2.26 -4.56
N ASP A 81 5.16 1.88 -4.51
CA ASP A 81 5.95 1.68 -5.72
C ASP A 81 5.55 0.39 -6.45
N CYS A 82 4.98 -0.57 -5.72
CA CYS A 82 4.62 -1.89 -6.23
C CYS A 82 3.18 -1.93 -6.76
N GLY A 83 2.91 -2.81 -7.71
CA GLY A 83 1.56 -3.05 -8.22
C GLY A 83 0.62 -3.72 -7.20
N GLU A 84 -0.63 -3.91 -7.60
CA GLU A 84 -1.67 -4.50 -6.75
C GLU A 84 -1.25 -5.86 -6.15
N GLY A 85 -1.57 -6.07 -4.86
CA GLY A 85 -1.28 -7.31 -4.14
C GLY A 85 0.19 -7.49 -3.74
N LEU A 86 1.03 -6.47 -3.96
CA LEU A 86 2.44 -6.46 -3.59
C LEU A 86 2.73 -5.45 -2.48
N VAL A 87 3.80 -5.71 -1.73
CA VAL A 87 4.33 -4.85 -0.67
C VAL A 87 5.83 -4.71 -0.83
N CYS A 88 6.37 -3.55 -0.49
CA CYS A 88 7.80 -3.33 -0.51
C CYS A 88 8.46 -3.96 0.73
N ALA A 89 9.23 -5.03 0.55
CA ALA A 89 9.76 -5.81 1.65
C ALA A 89 11.19 -6.32 1.39
N GLY A 90 12.01 -6.30 2.43
CA GLY A 90 13.39 -6.80 2.42
C GLY A 90 14.25 -6.11 3.47
N LEU A 91 15.14 -6.86 4.14
CA LEU A 91 16.08 -6.29 5.12
C LEU A 91 17.30 -5.64 4.44
N VAL A 92 17.71 -6.18 3.30
CA VAL A 92 18.87 -5.71 2.51
C VAL A 92 18.43 -5.61 1.06
N GLY A 93 18.05 -4.41 0.63
CA GLY A 93 17.42 -4.17 -0.66
C GLY A 93 15.95 -4.60 -0.65
N SER A 94 15.06 -3.63 -0.47
CA SER A 94 13.63 -3.87 -0.51
C SER A 94 13.18 -4.16 -1.94
N THR A 95 12.36 -5.18 -2.09
CA THR A 95 11.77 -5.54 -3.38
C THR A 95 10.27 -5.75 -3.24
N CYS A 96 9.53 -5.60 -4.33
CA CYS A 96 8.11 -5.89 -4.34
C CYS A 96 7.89 -7.39 -4.11
N LYS A 97 7.21 -7.72 -3.02
CA LYS A 97 6.87 -9.09 -2.59
C LYS A 97 5.37 -9.25 -2.51
N ARG A 98 4.90 -10.48 -2.72
CA ARG A 98 3.47 -10.81 -2.63
C ARG A 98 2.98 -10.79 -1.19
N ILE A 99 1.83 -10.16 -0.95
CA ILE A 99 1.07 -10.33 0.30
C ILE A 99 0.31 -11.65 0.26
N CYS A 100 0.21 -12.30 1.41
CA CYS A 100 -0.45 -13.60 1.56
C CYS A 100 -1.29 -13.67 2.84
N GLU A 101 -2.11 -14.71 2.95
CA GLU A 101 -2.88 -15.02 4.15
C GLU A 101 -2.16 -16.07 4.99
N VAL A 102 -1.90 -15.72 6.25
CA VAL A 102 -1.16 -16.58 7.17
C VAL A 102 -1.98 -17.83 7.45
N GLY A 103 -1.36 -19.01 7.31
CA GLY A 103 -2.03 -20.30 7.51
C GLY A 103 -2.90 -20.78 6.35
N GLN A 104 -3.24 -19.92 5.39
CA GLN A 104 -3.99 -20.29 4.17
C GLN A 104 -3.14 -20.32 2.91
N GLY A 105 -1.98 -19.63 2.91
CA GLY A 105 -1.02 -19.65 1.81
C GLY A 105 -1.23 -18.50 0.82
N GLY A 106 -1.03 -18.77 -0.47
CA GLY A 106 -1.02 -17.75 -1.55
C GLY A 106 0.38 -17.41 -2.08
N CYS A 107 1.41 -18.03 -1.53
CA CYS A 107 2.78 -17.95 -2.02
C CYS A 107 3.08 -19.05 -3.04
N SER A 108 4.06 -18.79 -3.92
CA SER A 108 4.40 -19.67 -5.04
C SER A 108 5.79 -20.26 -4.87
N GLY A 109 6.07 -21.41 -5.52
CA GLY A 109 7.45 -21.88 -5.68
C GLY A 109 8.20 -22.22 -4.40
N GLY A 110 7.52 -22.78 -3.39
CA GLY A 110 8.15 -23.20 -2.13
C GLY A 110 8.33 -22.08 -1.10
N GLU A 111 7.78 -20.90 -1.36
CA GLU A 111 7.72 -19.82 -0.39
C GLU A 111 6.73 -20.11 0.74
N SER A 112 7.00 -19.53 1.91
CA SER A 112 6.11 -19.55 3.06
C SER A 112 5.52 -18.16 3.29
N CYS A 113 4.27 -18.14 3.73
CA CYS A 113 3.63 -16.90 4.17
C CYS A 113 4.05 -16.60 5.61
N VAL A 114 4.89 -15.58 5.79
CA VAL A 114 5.40 -15.19 7.11
C VAL A 114 4.81 -13.86 7.51
N GLN A 115 4.10 -13.83 8.65
CA GLN A 115 3.62 -12.59 9.24
C GLN A 115 4.79 -11.70 9.63
N GLN A 116 4.75 -10.44 9.21
CA GLN A 116 5.75 -9.43 9.54
C GLN A 116 5.16 -8.45 10.55
N VAL A 117 6.02 -7.72 11.27
CA VAL A 117 5.58 -6.72 12.26
C VAL A 117 4.73 -5.62 11.62
N TYR A 118 5.03 -5.27 10.37
CA TYR A 118 4.36 -4.23 9.61
C TYR A 118 3.18 -4.73 8.78
N THR A 119 2.86 -6.03 8.78
CA THR A 119 1.69 -6.53 8.03
C THR A 119 0.44 -6.56 8.92
N PRO A 120 -0.76 -6.30 8.37
CA PRO A 120 -2.02 -6.45 9.10
C PRO A 120 -2.15 -7.83 9.75
N ALA A 121 -2.97 -7.92 10.81
CA ALA A 121 -3.25 -9.20 11.46
C ALA A 121 -3.77 -10.25 10.47
N GLY A 122 -3.20 -11.45 10.49
CA GLY A 122 -3.56 -12.54 9.56
C GLY A 122 -3.00 -12.39 8.15
N ARG A 123 -2.30 -11.29 7.85
CA ARG A 123 -1.57 -11.07 6.60
C ARG A 123 -0.08 -11.29 6.81
N GLY A 124 0.61 -11.67 5.73
CA GLY A 124 2.06 -11.87 5.74
C GLY A 124 2.67 -11.54 4.39
N VAL A 125 3.97 -11.79 4.29
CA VAL A 125 4.73 -11.61 3.06
C VAL A 125 5.28 -12.96 2.62
N CYS A 126 5.23 -13.22 1.31
CA CYS A 126 5.84 -14.42 0.74
C CYS A 126 7.36 -14.31 0.78
N THR A 127 7.98 -15.22 1.52
CA THR A 127 9.43 -15.31 1.68
C THR A 127 9.91 -16.73 1.38
N LYS A 128 11.08 -16.88 0.77
CA LYS A 128 11.74 -18.18 0.70
C LYS A 128 12.20 -18.59 2.10
N GLY A 129 11.83 -19.80 2.49
CA GLY A 129 12.34 -20.46 3.69
C GLY A 129 13.75 -20.96 3.52
#